data_AF-A0A7J4PT25-F1
#
_entry.id   AF-A0A7J4PT25-F1
#
_cell.length_a   1.000
_cell.length_b   1.000
_cell.length_c   1.000
_cell.angle_alpha   90.00
_cell.angle_beta   90.00
_cell.angle_gamma   90.00
#
_symmetry.space_group_name_H-M   'P 1'
#
loop_
_entity.id
_entity.type
_entity.pdbx_description
1 polymer ?
#
loop_
_entity_poly.entity_id
_entity_poly.type
_entity_poly.pdbx_seq_one_letter_code
_entity_poly.pdbx_strand_id
1 'polypeptide(L)'
;MDREWEIDVKVSDISSVFTLLGIAMTSAVIGTAEIAYTMLWVTSAYVRNGKDFFLDLLYATSYTWTAEYVIVAGSVILVSAIIFLVTMSISLVYLNNLSTKNRKLNLNPLFGLFFLGLLLLIITLLSAIMLRYS
;
A
#
# COMPACT_ATOMS: atom_id res chain seq x y z
N MET A 1 -6.93 46.54 -3.08
CA MET A 1 -7.21 45.36 -3.92
C MET A 1 -6.08 44.40 -3.67
N ASP A 2 -6.32 43.43 -2.79
CA ASP A 2 -5.35 42.40 -2.47
C ASP A 2 -5.17 41.50 -3.70
N ARG A 3 -3.92 41.19 -4.03
CA ARG A 3 -3.55 40.44 -5.23
C ARG A 3 -3.89 38.97 -5.02
N GLU A 4 -5.07 38.55 -5.45
CA GLU A 4 -5.52 37.15 -5.40
C GLU A 4 -4.62 36.17 -6.20
N TRP A 5 -3.70 36.70 -7.01
CA TRP A 5 -2.78 35.95 -7.86
C TRP A 5 -1.38 35.74 -7.25
N GLU A 6 -1.04 36.43 -6.16
CA GLU A 6 0.20 36.17 -5.43
C GLU A 6 -0.04 34.98 -4.50
N ILE A 7 0.12 33.78 -5.04
CA ILE A 7 0.33 32.61 -4.20
C ILE A 7 1.70 32.82 -3.54
N ASP A 8 1.71 33.31 -2.32
CA ASP A 8 2.91 33.49 -1.49
C ASP A 8 3.41 32.10 -1.05
N VAL A 9 4.00 31.37 -2.01
CA VAL A 9 4.59 30.05 -1.76
C VAL A 9 5.95 30.28 -1.13
N LYS A 10 6.03 30.15 0.19
CA LYS A 10 7.34 30.09 0.84
C LYS A 10 8.11 28.91 0.27
N VAL A 11 9.42 29.05 0.05
CA VAL A 11 10.30 28.00 -0.52
C VAL A 11 10.17 26.65 0.22
N SER A 12 9.84 26.68 1.52
CA SER A 12 9.51 25.52 2.35
C SER A 12 8.29 24.72 1.85
N ASP A 13 7.28 25.40 1.32
CA ASP A 13 6.00 24.80 0.93
C ASP A 13 6.13 24.05 -0.41
N ILE A 14 6.97 24.53 -1.35
CA ILE A 14 7.25 23.85 -2.62
C ILE A 14 7.83 22.44 -2.37
N SER A 15 8.81 22.33 -1.47
CA SER A 15 9.42 21.03 -1.15
C SER A 15 8.38 20.07 -0.56
N SER A 16 7.53 20.56 0.35
CA SER A 16 6.47 19.73 0.95
C SER A 16 5.44 19.25 -0.07
N VAL A 17 5.10 20.08 -1.06
CA VAL A 17 4.19 19.72 -2.17
C VAL A 17 4.79 18.59 -3.01
N PHE A 18 6.07 18.68 -3.37
CA PHE A 18 6.75 17.61 -4.10
C PHE A 18 6.83 16.31 -3.29
N THR A 19 7.12 16.39 -1.98
CA THR A 19 7.16 15.20 -1.12
C THR A 19 5.79 14.55 -1.01
N LEU A 20 4.72 15.33 -0.81
CA LEU A 20 3.35 14.80 -0.73
C LEU A 20 2.89 14.18 -2.05
N LEU A 21 3.16 14.83 -3.19
CA LEU A 21 2.91 14.25 -4.51
C LEU A 21 3.69 12.96 -4.75
N GLY A 22 4.99 12.97 -4.41
CA GLY A 22 5.86 11.81 -4.55
C GLY A 22 5.34 10.62 -3.73
N ILE A 23 4.95 10.84 -2.48
CA ILE A 23 4.39 9.80 -1.62
C ILE A 23 3.03 9.34 -2.16
N ALA A 24 2.15 10.25 -2.57
CA ALA A 24 0.85 9.89 -3.12
C ALA A 24 0.97 9.00 -4.36
N MET A 25 1.81 9.38 -5.33
CA MET A 25 2.03 8.61 -6.55
C MET A 25 2.69 7.27 -6.26
N THR A 26 3.73 7.25 -5.42
CA THR A 26 4.46 6.01 -5.10
C THR A 26 3.55 5.04 -4.35
N SER A 27 2.79 5.52 -3.37
CA SER A 27 1.82 4.68 -2.64
C SER A 27 0.69 4.17 -3.54
N ALA A 28 0.21 4.96 -4.51
CA ALA A 28 -0.77 4.49 -5.48
C ALA A 28 -0.22 3.34 -6.33
N VAL A 29 1.00 3.49 -6.85
CA VAL A 29 1.67 2.48 -7.68
C VAL A 29 1.93 1.21 -6.88
N ILE A 30 2.45 1.32 -5.64
CA ILE A 30 2.71 0.15 -4.81
C ILE A 30 1.40 -0.55 -4.42
N GLY A 31 0.40 0.19 -3.93
CA GLY A 31 -0.87 -0.42 -3.52
C GLY A 31 -1.59 -1.12 -4.67
N THR A 32 -1.57 -0.54 -5.88
CA THR A 32 -2.15 -1.21 -7.07
C THR A 32 -1.33 -2.42 -7.53
N ALA A 33 0.00 -2.33 -7.46
CA ALA A 33 0.88 -3.46 -7.78
C ALA A 33 0.70 -4.62 -6.80
N GLU A 34 0.53 -4.35 -5.51
CA GLU A 34 0.25 -5.35 -4.48
C GLU A 34 -1.05 -6.09 -4.73
N ILE A 35 -2.14 -5.38 -5.08
CA ILE A 35 -3.43 -6.00 -5.44
C ILE A 35 -3.29 -6.89 -6.68
N ALA A 36 -2.60 -6.40 -7.72
CA ALA A 36 -2.34 -7.19 -8.92
C ALA A 36 -1.51 -8.44 -8.60
N TYR A 37 -0.53 -8.32 -7.72
CA TYR A 37 0.30 -9.42 -7.27
C TYR A 37 -0.51 -10.45 -6.47
N THR A 38 -1.44 -10.04 -5.60
CA THR A 38 -2.37 -10.98 -4.93
C THR A 38 -3.19 -11.78 -5.95
N MET A 39 -3.71 -11.12 -6.98
CA MET A 39 -4.50 -11.79 -8.03
C MET A 39 -3.67 -12.80 -8.82
N LEU A 40 -2.44 -12.43 -9.20
CA LEU A 40 -1.51 -13.36 -9.85
C LEU A 40 -1.18 -14.55 -8.94
N TRP A 41 -0.96 -14.30 -7.65
CA TRP A 41 -0.65 -15.35 -6.69
C TRP A 41 -1.81 -16.35 -6.56
N VAL A 42 -3.02 -15.87 -6.30
CA VAL A 42 -4.22 -16.72 -6.19
C VAL A 42 -4.46 -17.51 -7.48
N THR A 43 -4.33 -16.87 -8.63
CA THR A 43 -4.51 -17.52 -9.94
C THR A 43 -3.44 -18.61 -10.17
N SER A 44 -2.19 -18.34 -9.82
CA SER A 44 -1.10 -19.33 -9.95
C SER A 44 -1.28 -20.53 -9.02
N ALA A 45 -1.78 -20.30 -7.80
CA ALA A 45 -2.10 -21.37 -6.85
C ALA A 45 -3.25 -22.24 -7.38
N TYR A 46 -4.27 -21.63 -7.98
CA TYR A 46 -5.36 -22.35 -8.65
C TYR A 46 -4.88 -23.21 -9.83
N VAL A 47 -4.05 -22.66 -10.71
CA VAL A 47 -3.52 -23.42 -11.87
C VAL A 47 -2.71 -24.64 -11.41
N ARG A 48 -1.99 -24.52 -10.29
CA ARG A 48 -1.12 -25.58 -9.77
C ARG A 48 -1.84 -26.66 -8.98
N ASN A 49 -2.86 -26.28 -8.20
CA ASN A 49 -3.54 -27.18 -7.26
C ASN A 49 -4.98 -27.53 -7.68
N GLY A 50 -5.49 -26.94 -8.77
CA GLY A 50 -6.81 -27.23 -9.31
C GLY A 50 -7.96 -26.65 -8.48
N LYS A 51 -9.18 -27.12 -8.77
CA LYS A 51 -10.43 -26.67 -8.14
C LYS A 51 -10.52 -26.98 -6.64
N ASP A 52 -9.84 -28.04 -6.21
CA ASP A 52 -9.86 -28.51 -4.81
C ASP A 52 -9.22 -27.48 -3.87
N PHE A 53 -8.26 -26.68 -4.37
CA PHE A 53 -7.65 -25.59 -3.60
C PHE A 53 -8.65 -24.51 -3.17
N PHE A 54 -9.61 -24.13 -4.02
CA PHE A 54 -10.62 -23.13 -3.65
C PHE A 54 -11.67 -23.68 -2.69
N LEU A 55 -12.01 -24.96 -2.85
CA LEU A 55 -12.91 -25.64 -1.92
C LEU A 55 -12.27 -25.80 -0.55
N ASP A 56 -10.99 -26.14 -0.50
CA ASP A 56 -10.22 -26.14 0.75
C ASP A 56 -10.13 -24.73 1.33
N LEU A 57 -9.91 -23.69 0.52
CA LEU A 57 -9.87 -22.30 0.99
C LEU A 57 -11.18 -21.81 1.63
N LEU A 58 -12.32 -22.35 1.21
CA LEU A 58 -13.65 -21.91 1.63
C LEU A 58 -14.30 -22.82 2.69
N TYR A 59 -13.96 -24.12 2.69
CA TYR A 59 -14.68 -25.14 3.45
C TYR A 59 -13.79 -26.10 4.24
N ALA A 60 -12.45 -25.97 4.21
CA ALA A 60 -11.59 -26.88 4.96
C ALA A 60 -11.69 -26.65 6.48
N THR A 61 -11.92 -27.72 7.23
CA THR A 61 -11.78 -27.75 8.70
C THR A 61 -10.31 -27.78 9.15
N SER A 62 -9.39 -28.11 8.25
CA SER A 62 -7.94 -28.08 8.43
C SER A 62 -7.29 -27.71 7.09
N TYR A 63 -6.59 -26.58 7.06
CA TYR A 63 -5.86 -26.16 5.86
C TYR A 63 -4.57 -26.98 5.71
N THR A 64 -4.24 -27.32 4.47
CA THR A 64 -2.88 -27.78 4.14
C THR A 64 -1.91 -26.63 4.37
N TRP A 65 -0.65 -26.93 4.72
CA TRP A 65 0.38 -25.92 5.03
C TRP A 65 0.54 -24.86 3.92
N THR A 66 0.38 -25.29 2.66
CA THR A 66 0.37 -24.44 1.48
C THR A 66 -0.85 -23.51 1.42
N ALA A 67 -2.06 -23.99 1.75
CA ALA A 67 -3.27 -23.17 1.73
C ALA A 67 -3.29 -22.13 2.86
N GLU A 68 -2.92 -22.54 4.08
CA GLU A 68 -2.82 -21.64 5.23
C GLU A 68 -1.84 -20.50 4.95
N TYR A 69 -0.68 -20.84 4.40
CA TYR A 69 0.29 -19.84 4.01
C TYR A 69 -0.24 -18.87 2.95
N VAL A 70 -0.89 -19.36 1.88
CA VAL A 70 -1.39 -18.47 0.80
C VAL A 70 -2.41 -17.47 1.35
N ILE A 71 -3.24 -17.90 2.30
CA ILE A 71 -4.19 -17.01 2.98
C ILE A 71 -3.46 -15.98 3.84
N VAL A 72 -2.46 -16.40 4.63
CA VAL A 72 -1.70 -15.50 5.50
C VAL A 72 -0.88 -14.50 4.67
N ALA A 73 -0.07 -14.94 3.72
CA ALA A 73 0.73 -14.05 2.88
C ALA A 73 -0.17 -13.13 2.01
N GLY A 74 -1.25 -13.67 1.45
CA GLY A 74 -2.22 -12.90 0.68
C GLY A 74 -2.90 -11.81 1.50
N SER A 75 -3.32 -12.13 2.74
CA SER A 75 -3.93 -11.15 3.64
C SER A 75 -2.94 -10.08 4.09
N VAL A 76 -1.68 -10.43 4.37
CA VAL A 76 -0.65 -9.45 4.74
C VAL A 76 -0.36 -8.47 3.58
N ILE A 77 -0.25 -8.95 2.34
CA ILE A 77 -0.13 -8.08 1.15
C ILE A 77 -1.35 -7.16 1.01
N LEU A 78 -2.57 -7.68 1.21
CA LEU A 78 -3.77 -6.85 1.08
C LEU A 78 -3.85 -5.77 2.16
N VAL A 79 -3.42 -6.08 3.39
CA VAL A 79 -3.31 -5.08 4.47
C VAL A 79 -2.26 -4.02 4.13
N SER A 80 -1.11 -4.43 3.57
CA SER A 80 -0.10 -3.49 3.05
C SER A 80 -0.70 -2.56 2.00
N ALA A 81 -1.47 -3.10 1.05
CA ALA A 81 -2.07 -2.34 -0.03
C ALA A 81 -3.06 -1.30 0.49
N ILE A 82 -3.88 -1.68 1.48
CA ILE A 82 -4.79 -0.75 2.16
C ILE A 82 -4.00 0.38 2.82
N ILE A 83 -2.90 0.07 3.52
CA ILE A 83 -2.07 1.10 4.16
C ILE A 83 -1.48 2.05 3.13
N PHE A 84 -1.00 1.56 1.98
CA PHE A 84 -0.53 2.43 0.90
C PHE A 84 -1.64 3.30 0.32
N LEU A 85 -2.83 2.76 0.08
CA LEU A 85 -3.97 3.55 -0.41
C LEU A 85 -4.45 4.60 0.60
N VAL A 86 -4.42 4.28 1.90
CA VAL A 86 -4.69 5.23 2.98
C VAL A 86 -3.61 6.33 3.02
N THR A 87 -2.34 5.95 2.89
CA THR A 87 -1.21 6.90 2.85
C THR A 87 -1.34 7.86 1.67
N MET A 88 -1.71 7.36 0.49
CA MET A 88 -2.04 8.17 -0.68
C MET A 88 -3.18 9.15 -0.38
N SER A 89 -4.27 8.65 0.18
CA SER A 89 -5.46 9.45 0.48
C SER A 89 -5.14 10.60 1.46
N ILE A 90 -4.41 10.30 2.54
CA ILE A 90 -3.98 11.30 3.52
C ILE A 90 -3.04 12.33 2.86
N SER A 91 -2.14 11.87 1.98
CA SER A 91 -1.22 12.77 1.26
C SER A 91 -1.95 13.76 0.36
N LEU A 92 -2.98 13.30 -0.36
CA LEU A 92 -3.82 14.18 -1.17
C LEU A 92 -4.63 15.17 -0.32
N VAL A 93 -5.14 14.74 0.84
CA VAL A 93 -5.81 15.63 1.80
C VAL A 93 -4.86 16.72 2.31
N TYR A 94 -3.62 16.34 2.64
CA TYR A 94 -2.58 17.28 3.07
C TYR A 94 -2.22 18.27 1.97
N LEU A 95 -2.09 17.80 0.74
CA LEU A 95 -1.83 18.65 -0.43
C LEU A 95 -2.95 19.66 -0.68
N ASN A 96 -4.21 19.22 -0.59
CA ASN A 96 -5.37 20.10 -0.73
C ASN A 96 -5.43 21.16 0.38
N ASN A 97 -5.05 20.80 1.61
CA ASN A 97 -5.01 21.72 2.74
C ASN A 97 -3.88 22.76 2.61
N LEU A 98 -2.72 22.39 2.04
CA LEU A 98 -1.67 23.36 1.71
C LEU A 98 -2.15 24.35 0.65
N SER A 99 -2.81 23.84 -0.40
CA SER A 99 -3.33 24.66 -1.49
C SER A 99 -4.39 25.68 -1.05
N THR A 100 -5.11 25.43 0.04
CA THR A 100 -6.26 26.25 0.45
C THR A 100 -6.09 27.01 1.76
N LYS A 101 -5.18 26.60 2.67
CA LYS A 101 -5.15 27.13 4.04
C LYS A 101 -3.77 27.49 4.60
N ASN A 102 -2.69 27.46 3.81
CA ASN A 102 -1.32 27.87 4.20
C ASN A 102 -0.93 27.40 5.63
N ARG A 103 -1.26 26.14 5.96
CA ARG A 103 -1.01 25.56 7.29
C ARG A 103 0.28 24.76 7.28
N LYS A 104 1.11 24.93 8.31
CA LYS A 104 2.23 24.03 8.59
C LYS A 104 1.70 22.60 8.81
N LEU A 105 2.06 21.70 7.92
CA LEU A 105 1.72 20.28 8.03
C LEU A 105 2.75 19.53 8.87
N ASN A 106 2.26 18.61 9.71
CA ASN A 106 3.10 17.60 10.34
C ASN A 106 3.12 16.34 9.46
N LEU A 107 4.26 16.06 8.83
CA LEU A 107 4.45 14.93 7.92
C LEU A 107 4.84 13.62 8.63
N ASN A 108 5.21 13.67 9.92
CA ASN A 108 5.64 12.49 10.68
C ASN A 108 4.65 11.30 10.62
N PRO A 109 3.32 11.46 10.80
CA PRO A 109 2.40 10.32 10.71
C PRO A 109 2.36 9.72 9.30
N LEU A 110 2.58 10.53 8.27
CA LEU A 110 2.54 10.10 6.87
C LEU A 110 3.78 9.25 6.52
N PHE A 111 4.96 9.65 7.00
CA PHE A 111 6.16 8.83 6.91
C PHE A 111 6.04 7.53 7.72
N GLY A 112 5.41 7.59 8.90
CA GLY A 112 5.17 6.40 9.72
C GLY A 112 4.30 5.36 9.01
N LEU A 113 3.20 5.80 8.39
CA LEU A 113 2.33 4.90 7.61
C LEU A 113 3.03 4.34 6.38
N PHE A 114 3.78 5.17 5.65
CA PHE A 114 4.55 4.72 4.49
C PHE A 114 5.61 3.67 4.88
N PHE A 115 6.32 3.89 5.98
CA PHE A 115 7.31 2.94 6.49
C PHE A 115 6.65 1.63 6.95
N LEU A 116 5.50 1.71 7.62
CA LEU A 116 4.74 0.52 8.03
C LEU A 116 4.32 -0.31 6.82
N GLY A 117 3.83 0.33 5.74
CA GLY A 117 3.51 -0.34 4.48
C GLY A 117 4.74 -1.04 3.87
N LEU A 118 5.89 -0.36 3.83
CA LEU A 118 7.14 -0.97 3.35
C LEU A 118 7.57 -2.18 4.18
N LEU A 119 7.40 -2.12 5.50
CA LEU A 119 7.77 -3.21 6.40
C LEU A 119 6.92 -4.45 6.12
N LEU A 120 5.60 -4.27 5.97
CA LEU A 120 4.68 -5.36 5.61
C LEU A 120 4.98 -5.94 4.22
N LEU A 121 5.29 -5.09 3.24
CA LEU A 121 5.72 -5.53 1.91
C LEU A 121 6.99 -6.39 1.99
N ILE A 122 8.01 -5.96 2.74
CA ILE A 122 9.25 -6.71 2.94
C ILE A 122 8.98 -8.06 3.59
N ILE A 123 8.18 -8.09 4.66
CA ILE A 123 7.79 -9.34 5.33
C ILE A 123 7.16 -10.28 4.30
N THR A 124 6.25 -9.78 3.47
CA THR A 124 5.55 -10.64 2.53
C THR A 124 6.45 -11.15 1.40
N LEU A 125 7.38 -10.33 0.92
CA LEU A 125 8.38 -10.75 -0.06
C LEU A 125 9.33 -11.81 0.51
N LEU A 126 9.81 -11.63 1.74
CA LEU A 126 10.65 -12.60 2.44
C LEU A 126 9.91 -13.92 2.66
N SER A 127 8.65 -13.83 3.09
CA SER A 127 7.78 -15.00 3.18
C SER A 127 7.71 -15.68 1.82
N ALA A 128 7.44 -14.97 0.74
CA ALA A 128 7.24 -15.55 -0.60
C ALA A 128 8.49 -16.29 -1.09
N ILE A 129 9.68 -15.74 -0.81
CA ILE A 129 10.97 -16.37 -1.12
C ILE A 129 11.15 -17.67 -0.33
N MET A 130 10.88 -17.67 0.98
CA MET A 130 11.02 -18.88 1.79
C MET A 130 10.19 -20.05 1.25
N LEU A 131 9.00 -19.78 0.70
CA LEU A 131 8.16 -20.83 0.14
C LEU A 131 8.65 -21.38 -1.20
N ARG A 132 9.35 -20.56 -1.98
CA ARG A 132 9.96 -21.03 -3.24
C ARG A 132 11.15 -21.96 -2.99
N TYR A 133 11.84 -21.79 -1.87
CA TYR A 133 13.06 -22.51 -1.51
C TYR A 133 12.88 -23.53 -0.37
N SER A 134 11.65 -23.71 0.12
CA SER A 134 11.24 -24.80 1.03
C SER A 134 10.69 -25.98 0.23
#